data_AF-A0A536CJZ5-F1
#
_entry.id   AF-A0A536CJZ5-F1
#
_cell.length_a   1.000
_cell.length_b   1.000
_cell.length_c   1.000
_cell.angle_alpha   90.00
_cell.angle_beta   90.00
_cell.angle_gamma   90.00
#
_symmetry.space_group_name_H-M   'P 1'
#
loop_
_entity.id
_entity.type
_entity.pdbx_description
1 polymer ?
#
loop_
_entity_poly.entity_id
_entity_poly.type
_entity_poly.pdbx_seq_one_letter_code
_entity_poly.pdbx_strand_id
1 'polypeptide(L)'
;MRRFAVVLAVALAAGCGGAATGRGETASPSLTAAPSATGASATVTPAGTVSATAIAATIVPIVPGTTPTPAPPTATPTPTPSPAPGGLTQAQLKYRLVDRFGRLLFCDPDFYPVARADEQAQADQRFPEIQKDAPTFSAILAHLGIVPAATYTAEQRLAVYRDWKMLNALRLDPVGAVFHFVAIFSGSTSASPSPQSSRVDGTIDQRGTITVASQTPSGPPPCPICLAIGTLIATPNGDVAVEKLAVGDLVWTRDEDGLRVAARLTAVGSTPVPATHEVVRLALADGRLVYVSPGHPTADGRRVGELVAGDRYDEATVTSVGRVRYDGGATFDILPAGATGLYWANGVLLGSTLH
;
A
#
# COMPACT_ATOMS: atom_id res chain seq x y z
N MET A 1 -6.70 -54.73 25.60
CA MET A 1 -5.90 -55.96 25.77
C MET A 1 -4.75 -55.94 24.78
N ARG A 2 -3.53 -56.33 25.22
CA ARG A 2 -2.21 -56.38 24.52
C ARG A 2 -1.63 -55.01 24.10
N ARG A 3 -0.64 -54.39 24.79
CA ARG A 3 0.72 -54.74 25.30
C ARG A 3 1.79 -54.94 24.22
N PHE A 4 2.71 -53.98 24.10
CA PHE A 4 4.16 -54.07 23.79
C PHE A 4 4.80 -52.73 24.25
N ALA A 5 5.51 -52.63 25.40
CA ALA A 5 6.95 -52.87 25.67
C ALA A 5 7.87 -51.97 24.81
N VAL A 6 8.34 -50.79 25.27
CA VAL A 6 9.53 -50.47 26.13
C VAL A 6 10.86 -51.00 25.60
N VAL A 7 11.78 -50.09 25.19
CA VAL A 7 13.20 -50.08 25.60
C VAL A 7 13.68 -48.62 25.70
N LEU A 8 14.28 -48.32 26.85
CA LEU A 8 14.93 -47.09 27.28
C LEU A 8 16.45 -47.31 27.19
N ALA A 9 17.21 -46.31 26.72
CA ALA A 9 18.66 -46.27 26.89
C ALA A 9 19.07 -44.89 27.42
N VAL A 10 19.46 -44.88 28.70
CA VAL A 10 20.08 -43.78 29.44
C VAL A 10 21.60 -43.99 29.37
N ALA A 11 22.36 -42.93 29.11
CA ALA A 11 23.79 -42.88 29.38
C ALA A 11 24.09 -41.68 30.29
N LEU A 12 24.64 -41.99 31.46
CA LEU A 12 25.15 -41.10 32.49
C LEU A 12 26.68 -41.02 32.39
N ALA A 13 27.24 -39.82 32.50
CA ALA A 13 28.57 -39.53 33.07
C ALA A 13 28.49 -38.06 33.54
N ALA A 14 28.49 -37.67 34.82
CA ALA A 14 29.38 -37.94 35.97
C ALA A 14 30.74 -37.22 35.88
N GLY A 15 30.90 -36.23 36.78
CA GLY A 15 32.13 -35.47 37.08
C GLY A 15 31.77 -34.06 37.56
N CYS A 16 31.46 -33.82 38.85
CA CYS A 16 32.41 -33.48 39.93
C CYS A 16 33.52 -32.52 39.46
N GLY A 17 33.81 -31.37 40.06
CA GLY A 17 33.46 -30.73 41.31
C GLY A 17 34.34 -29.47 41.37
N GLY A 18 33.88 -28.38 41.98
CA GLY A 18 34.54 -27.93 43.20
C GLY A 18 34.85 -26.44 43.14
N ALA A 19 34.42 -25.74 44.18
CA ALA A 19 34.57 -24.32 44.39
C ALA A 19 36.02 -23.94 44.73
N ALA A 20 36.43 -22.71 44.39
CA ALA A 20 37.43 -21.97 45.15
C ALA A 20 37.29 -20.45 44.97
N THR A 21 37.23 -19.82 46.12
CA THR A 21 37.35 -18.40 46.49
C THR A 21 38.65 -17.72 46.04
N GLY A 22 38.59 -16.39 45.81
CA GLY A 22 39.73 -15.46 45.83
C GLY A 22 39.37 -14.17 45.06
N ARG A 23 38.97 -13.06 45.69
CA ARG A 23 39.79 -11.95 46.26
C ARG A 23 40.96 -11.48 45.37
N GLY A 24 40.97 -10.19 45.05
CA GLY A 24 42.04 -9.43 44.38
C GLY A 24 41.47 -8.55 43.25
N GLU A 25 40.98 -7.33 43.48
CA GLU A 25 41.70 -6.08 43.79
C GLU A 25 42.37 -5.42 42.56
N THR A 26 42.13 -4.11 42.40
CA THR A 26 42.76 -3.15 41.46
C THR A 26 42.36 -3.30 39.96
N ALA A 27 42.13 -2.28 39.14
CA ALA A 27 42.23 -0.83 39.24
C ALA A 27 41.34 -0.19 38.16
N SER A 28 40.81 1.00 38.44
CA SER A 28 40.44 1.98 37.40
C SER A 28 41.69 2.39 36.59
N PRO A 29 41.48 2.96 35.39
CA PRO A 29 41.86 4.36 35.29
C PRO A 29 40.79 5.22 34.63
N SER A 30 40.49 6.32 35.29
CA SER A 30 39.98 7.54 34.70
C SER A 30 41.11 8.17 33.87
N LEU A 31 40.82 8.57 32.63
CA LEU A 31 41.62 9.57 31.91
C LEU A 31 40.68 10.55 31.21
N THR A 32 40.43 11.65 31.92
CA THR A 32 40.30 13.00 31.37
C THR A 32 41.42 13.30 30.37
N ALA A 33 41.07 13.75 29.16
CA ALA A 33 41.78 14.80 28.45
C ALA A 33 41.00 15.23 27.19
N ALA A 34 40.50 16.47 27.21
CA ALA A 34 40.23 17.24 26.01
C ALA A 34 41.56 17.68 25.36
N PRO A 35 41.56 17.92 24.05
CA PRO A 35 42.40 18.97 23.50
C PRO A 35 41.59 20.00 22.70
N SER A 36 41.72 21.23 23.17
CA SER A 36 41.92 22.49 22.44
C SER A 36 41.62 22.51 20.94
N ALA A 37 40.61 23.30 20.58
CA ALA A 37 40.44 23.86 19.25
C ALA A 37 41.62 24.81 18.94
N THR A 38 42.42 24.44 17.93
CA THR A 38 43.39 25.33 17.29
C THR A 38 42.83 25.71 15.94
N GLY A 39 42.69 27.01 15.70
CA GLY A 39 42.17 27.56 14.45
C GLY A 39 43.05 27.21 13.25
N ALA A 40 42.40 26.82 12.16
CA ALA A 40 42.96 26.86 10.83
C ALA A 40 42.14 27.87 10.02
N SER A 41 42.75 29.03 9.81
CA SER A 41 42.31 30.03 8.85
C SER A 41 42.59 29.49 7.45
N ALA A 42 41.55 29.31 6.64
CA ALA A 42 41.70 28.99 5.22
C ALA A 42 41.30 30.21 4.40
N THR A 43 42.32 30.88 3.86
CA THR A 43 42.26 31.99 2.92
C THR A 43 41.54 31.58 1.64
N VAL A 44 40.43 32.24 1.31
CA VAL A 44 39.78 32.13 -0.01
C VAL A 44 40.28 33.28 -0.88
N THR A 45 41.08 32.96 -1.88
CA THR A 45 41.43 33.83 -3.01
C THR A 45 40.20 34.10 -3.89
N PRO A 46 39.99 35.34 -4.38
CA PRO A 46 38.85 35.67 -5.23
C PRO A 46 39.18 35.41 -6.71
N ALA A 47 38.31 34.72 -7.43
CA ALA A 47 38.29 34.71 -8.88
C ALA A 47 36.88 34.47 -9.40
N GLY A 48 36.37 35.39 -10.23
CA GLY A 48 35.16 35.19 -11.03
C GLY A 48 34.20 36.37 -11.00
N THR A 49 34.50 37.41 -11.78
CA THR A 49 33.60 38.52 -12.09
C THR A 49 32.37 37.98 -12.82
N VAL A 50 31.17 38.13 -12.25
CA VAL A 50 29.90 37.99 -12.98
C VAL A 50 29.32 39.37 -13.23
N SER A 51 29.23 39.74 -14.50
CA SER A 51 28.60 40.98 -14.97
C SER A 51 27.11 40.97 -14.62
N ALA A 52 26.68 41.93 -13.80
CA ALA A 52 25.28 42.19 -13.55
C ALA A 52 24.69 42.99 -14.72
N THR A 53 23.82 42.35 -15.52
CA THR A 53 22.97 43.07 -16.47
C THR A 53 21.80 43.68 -15.71
N ALA A 54 21.77 45.01 -15.61
CA ALA A 54 20.64 45.75 -15.07
C ALA A 54 19.42 45.59 -15.98
N ILE A 55 18.35 44.99 -15.45
CA ILE A 55 17.04 44.98 -16.11
C ILE A 55 16.32 46.25 -15.64
N ALA A 56 16.13 47.20 -16.54
CA ALA A 56 15.37 48.41 -16.29
C ALA A 56 13.90 48.05 -16.00
N ALA A 57 13.42 48.38 -14.81
CA ALA A 57 12.02 48.25 -14.44
C ALA A 57 11.21 49.38 -15.12
N THR A 58 10.39 49.04 -16.09
CA THR A 58 9.39 49.96 -16.65
C THR A 58 8.22 50.04 -15.67
N ILE A 59 8.04 51.21 -15.05
CA ILE A 59 6.87 51.51 -14.21
C ILE A 59 5.67 51.71 -15.14
N VAL A 60 4.71 50.80 -15.09
CA VAL A 60 3.39 50.95 -15.72
C VAL A 60 2.49 51.74 -14.76
N PRO A 61 1.82 52.82 -15.21
CA PRO A 61 0.90 53.57 -14.36
C PRO A 61 -0.34 52.75 -14.04
N ILE A 62 -0.70 52.70 -12.76
CA ILE A 62 -1.88 52.01 -12.22
C ILE A 62 -3.12 52.80 -12.61
N VAL A 63 -3.96 52.23 -13.48
CA VAL A 63 -5.32 52.71 -13.74
C VAL A 63 -6.21 52.26 -12.56
N PRO A 64 -6.89 53.16 -11.84
CA PRO A 64 -7.81 52.76 -10.79
C PRO A 64 -9.14 52.34 -11.41
N GLY A 65 -9.42 51.04 -11.40
CA GLY A 65 -10.74 50.54 -11.80
C GLY A 65 -10.78 49.12 -12.35
N THR A 66 -10.26 48.12 -11.64
CA THR A 66 -10.73 46.73 -11.80
C THR A 66 -10.76 46.05 -10.44
N THR A 67 -11.97 45.77 -9.97
CA THR A 67 -12.24 44.89 -8.83
C THR A 67 -11.68 43.49 -9.12
N PRO A 68 -11.07 42.80 -8.15
CA PRO A 68 -10.64 41.42 -8.34
C PRO A 68 -11.86 40.53 -8.61
N THR A 69 -11.83 39.81 -9.73
CA THR A 69 -12.80 38.77 -10.06
C THR A 69 -12.85 37.74 -8.91
N PRO A 70 -14.03 37.38 -8.38
CA PRO A 70 -14.14 36.36 -7.36
C PRO A 70 -13.59 35.03 -7.88
N ALA A 71 -12.86 34.32 -7.03
CA ALA A 71 -12.50 32.93 -7.28
C ALA A 71 -13.77 32.11 -7.61
N PRO A 72 -13.71 31.15 -8.56
CA PRO A 72 -14.86 30.30 -8.84
C PRO A 72 -15.29 29.60 -7.54
N PRO A 73 -16.60 29.53 -7.24
CA PRO A 73 -17.07 28.85 -6.05
C PRO A 73 -16.57 27.40 -6.09
N THR A 74 -15.94 26.98 -4.99
CA THR A 74 -15.69 25.57 -4.71
C THR A 74 -16.95 24.79 -5.03
N ALA A 75 -16.86 23.84 -5.97
CA ALA A 75 -18.01 23.04 -6.38
C ALA A 75 -18.64 22.41 -5.14
N THR A 76 -19.82 22.90 -4.77
CA THR A 76 -20.74 22.24 -3.85
C THR A 76 -20.91 20.79 -4.31
N PRO A 77 -20.92 19.78 -3.44
CA PRO A 77 -21.24 18.42 -3.88
C PRO A 77 -22.63 18.46 -4.50
N THR A 78 -22.70 18.30 -5.82
CA THR A 78 -23.96 18.19 -6.54
C THR A 78 -24.74 17.02 -5.91
N PRO A 79 -26.01 17.20 -5.53
CA PRO A 79 -26.79 16.11 -4.98
C PRO A 79 -26.81 14.95 -5.99
N THR A 80 -26.51 13.74 -5.52
CA THR A 80 -26.70 12.50 -6.26
C THR A 80 -28.07 12.54 -6.94
N PRO A 81 -28.17 12.39 -8.28
CA PRO A 81 -29.47 12.42 -8.95
C PRO A 81 -30.36 11.35 -8.33
N SER A 82 -31.45 11.80 -7.71
CA SER A 82 -32.49 10.92 -7.19
C SER A 82 -33.07 10.14 -8.38
N PRO A 83 -33.25 8.81 -8.28
CA PRO A 83 -33.76 8.02 -9.39
C PRO A 83 -35.11 8.58 -9.87
N ALA A 84 -35.32 8.56 -11.17
CA ALA A 84 -36.65 8.80 -11.73
C ALA A 84 -37.65 7.82 -11.10
N PRO A 85 -38.95 8.19 -10.94
CA PRO A 85 -39.94 7.31 -10.34
C PRO A 85 -39.95 5.93 -11.03
N GLY A 86 -39.60 4.87 -10.28
CA GLY A 86 -39.52 3.49 -10.77
C GLY A 86 -38.15 3.02 -11.31
N GLY A 87 -37.12 3.87 -11.29
CA GLY A 87 -35.74 3.48 -11.63
C GLY A 87 -35.02 2.78 -10.47
N LEU A 88 -34.05 1.91 -10.80
CA LEU A 88 -33.17 1.31 -9.80
C LEU A 88 -32.29 2.37 -9.13
N THR A 89 -32.03 2.21 -7.83
CA THR A 89 -31.05 3.02 -7.10
C THR A 89 -29.63 2.74 -7.62
N GLN A 90 -28.71 3.66 -7.36
CA GLN A 90 -27.31 3.50 -7.77
C GLN A 90 -26.68 2.22 -7.19
N ALA A 91 -26.99 1.87 -5.94
CA ALA A 91 -26.52 0.63 -5.32
C ALA A 91 -27.09 -0.62 -6.02
N GLN A 92 -28.38 -0.62 -6.39
CA GLN A 92 -28.99 -1.71 -7.14
C GLN A 92 -28.39 -1.86 -8.54
N LEU A 93 -28.10 -0.76 -9.24
CA LEU A 93 -27.40 -0.77 -10.53
C LEU A 93 -26.00 -1.38 -10.41
N LYS A 94 -25.25 -1.01 -9.37
CA LYS A 94 -23.94 -1.58 -9.07
C LYS A 94 -24.03 -3.09 -8.78
N TYR A 95 -25.03 -3.54 -8.04
CA TYR A 95 -25.25 -4.97 -7.82
C TYR A 95 -25.59 -5.72 -9.11
N ARG A 96 -26.33 -5.14 -10.07
CA ARG A 96 -26.52 -5.77 -11.40
C ARG A 96 -25.20 -6.06 -12.11
N LEU A 97 -24.22 -5.18 -11.98
CA LEU A 97 -22.88 -5.40 -12.53
C LEU A 97 -22.15 -6.51 -11.79
N VAL A 98 -22.19 -6.50 -10.45
CA VAL A 98 -21.57 -7.54 -9.61
C VAL A 98 -22.17 -8.92 -9.87
N ASP A 99 -23.49 -9.02 -9.97
CA ASP A 99 -24.18 -10.29 -10.23
C ASP A 99 -23.85 -10.84 -11.62
N ARG A 100 -23.65 -9.95 -12.62
CA ARG A 100 -23.35 -10.35 -14.00
C ARG A 100 -21.88 -10.74 -14.18
N PHE A 101 -20.95 -9.97 -13.63
CA PHE A 101 -19.52 -10.08 -13.93
C PHE A 101 -18.69 -10.71 -12.81
N GLY A 102 -19.28 -10.94 -11.63
CA GLY A 102 -18.60 -11.38 -10.43
C GLY A 102 -18.29 -10.21 -9.48
N ARG A 103 -17.64 -10.51 -8.34
CA ARG A 103 -17.27 -9.46 -7.38
C ARG A 103 -16.30 -8.47 -8.03
N LEU A 104 -16.46 -7.20 -7.67
CA LEU A 104 -15.52 -6.16 -8.07
C LEU A 104 -14.16 -6.45 -7.43
N LEU A 105 -13.11 -6.42 -8.24
CA LEU A 105 -11.74 -6.34 -7.75
C LEU A 105 -11.38 -4.86 -7.62
N PHE A 106 -11.08 -4.42 -6.40
CA PHE A 106 -10.74 -3.04 -6.09
C PHE A 106 -9.69 -2.98 -4.98
N CYS A 107 -9.07 -1.81 -4.84
CA CYS A 107 -8.10 -1.55 -3.79
C CYS A 107 -8.85 -1.19 -2.52
N ASP A 108 -9.16 -2.22 -1.74
CA ASP A 108 -9.90 -2.08 -0.50
C ASP A 108 -9.16 -1.12 0.44
N PRO A 109 -9.81 -0.02 0.89
CA PRO A 109 -9.16 1.02 1.69
C PRO A 109 -8.66 0.54 3.06
N ASP A 110 -9.15 -0.60 3.55
CA ASP A 110 -8.64 -1.22 4.78
C ASP A 110 -7.49 -2.16 4.53
N PHE A 111 -7.18 -2.50 3.27
CA PHE A 111 -6.05 -3.35 2.91
C PHE A 111 -4.97 -2.56 2.14
N TYR A 112 -5.38 -1.47 1.48
CA TYR A 112 -4.57 -0.65 0.59
C TYR A 112 -4.87 0.84 0.75
N PRO A 113 -3.85 1.71 0.73
CA PRO A 113 -2.43 1.40 0.77
C PRO A 113 -1.96 0.97 2.18
N VAL A 114 -2.88 0.98 3.17
CA VAL A 114 -2.64 0.60 4.57
C VAL A 114 -3.55 -0.58 4.90
N ALA A 115 -3.01 -1.78 5.14
CA ALA A 115 -3.78 -2.81 5.84
C ALA A 115 -4.20 -2.26 7.20
N ARG A 116 -5.41 -2.40 7.71
CA ARG A 116 -5.76 -2.05 9.09
C ARG A 116 -5.91 -3.38 9.81
N ALA A 117 -5.25 -3.52 10.95
CA ALA A 117 -5.14 -4.82 11.63
C ALA A 117 -6.48 -5.34 12.18
N ASP A 118 -7.53 -4.51 12.21
CA ASP A 118 -8.84 -4.89 12.73
C ASP A 118 -9.98 -4.36 11.83
N GLU A 119 -10.28 -5.10 10.76
CA GLU A 119 -11.41 -4.82 9.85
C GLU A 119 -12.75 -4.85 10.59
N GLN A 120 -12.88 -5.66 11.65
CA GLN A 120 -14.10 -5.73 12.46
C GLN A 120 -14.30 -4.44 13.25
N ALA A 121 -13.26 -3.90 13.87
CA ALA A 121 -13.35 -2.62 14.55
C ALA A 121 -13.71 -1.47 13.60
N GLN A 122 -13.22 -1.50 12.35
CA GLN A 122 -13.61 -0.53 11.32
C GLN A 122 -15.08 -0.69 10.90
N ALA A 123 -15.54 -1.93 10.72
CA ALA A 123 -16.94 -2.21 10.44
C ALA A 123 -17.84 -1.64 11.53
N ASP A 124 -17.50 -1.91 12.80
CA ASP A 124 -18.25 -1.44 13.97
C ASP A 124 -18.24 0.10 14.07
N GLN A 125 -17.10 0.73 13.82
CA GLN A 125 -16.94 2.19 13.83
C GLN A 125 -17.74 2.88 12.72
N ARG A 126 -17.75 2.31 11.51
CA ARG A 126 -18.37 2.91 10.32
C ARG A 126 -19.85 2.58 10.18
N PHE A 127 -20.34 1.52 10.83
CA PHE A 127 -21.72 1.05 10.68
C PHE A 127 -22.79 2.15 10.82
N PRO A 128 -22.73 3.06 11.82
CA PRO A 128 -23.72 4.13 11.95
C PRO A 128 -23.70 5.12 10.78
N GLU A 129 -22.55 5.31 10.13
CA GLU A 129 -22.45 6.17 8.94
C GLU A 129 -23.05 5.48 7.71
N ILE A 130 -22.84 4.17 7.56
CA ILE A 130 -23.42 3.37 6.47
C ILE A 130 -24.95 3.43 6.55
N GLN A 131 -25.53 3.31 7.75
CA GLN A 131 -26.98 3.37 7.94
C GLN A 131 -27.61 4.71 7.54
N LYS A 132 -26.83 5.81 7.50
CA LYS A 132 -27.35 7.13 7.05
C LYS A 132 -27.62 7.15 5.55
N ASP A 133 -26.94 6.32 4.76
CA ASP A 133 -27.24 6.10 3.35
C ASP A 133 -28.29 4.98 3.22
N ALA A 134 -29.54 5.32 3.55
CA ALA A 134 -30.64 4.35 3.58
C ALA A 134 -30.85 3.57 2.27
N PRO A 135 -30.79 4.20 1.06
CA PRO A 135 -30.88 3.47 -0.20
C PRO A 135 -29.78 2.43 -0.38
N THR A 136 -28.51 2.79 -0.12
CA THR A 136 -27.39 1.86 -0.23
C THR A 136 -27.46 0.77 0.83
N PHE A 137 -27.73 1.12 2.09
CA PHE A 137 -27.85 0.16 3.18
C PHE A 137 -28.97 -0.86 2.90
N SER A 138 -30.15 -0.41 2.47
CA SER A 138 -31.25 -1.32 2.12
C SER A 138 -30.91 -2.25 0.95
N ALA A 139 -30.17 -1.76 -0.06
CA ALA A 139 -29.73 -2.59 -1.18
C ALA A 139 -28.72 -3.65 -0.73
N ILE A 140 -27.79 -3.31 0.16
CA ILE A 140 -26.81 -4.24 0.73
C ILE A 140 -27.51 -5.34 1.55
N LEU A 141 -28.43 -4.98 2.45
CA LEU A 141 -29.17 -5.96 3.24
C LEU A 141 -29.93 -6.95 2.34
N ALA A 142 -30.60 -6.43 1.29
CA ALA A 142 -31.33 -7.26 0.34
C ALA A 142 -30.41 -8.22 -0.44
N HIS A 143 -29.25 -7.73 -0.91
CA HIS A 143 -28.27 -8.57 -1.62
C HIS A 143 -27.66 -9.65 -0.73
N LEU A 144 -27.36 -9.31 0.52
CA LEU A 144 -26.80 -10.24 1.52
C LEU A 144 -27.83 -11.19 2.15
N GLY A 145 -29.13 -11.03 1.85
CA GLY A 145 -30.21 -11.81 2.48
C GLY A 145 -30.39 -11.54 3.97
N ILE A 146 -29.99 -10.35 4.44
CA ILE A 146 -30.12 -9.94 5.85
C ILE A 146 -31.46 -9.24 6.05
N VAL A 147 -32.28 -9.75 6.98
CA VAL A 147 -33.56 -9.13 7.34
C VAL A 147 -33.31 -7.82 8.10
N PRO A 148 -33.98 -6.70 7.75
CA PRO A 148 -33.86 -5.44 8.49
C PRO A 148 -34.22 -5.61 9.97
N ALA A 149 -33.32 -5.17 10.84
CA ALA A 149 -33.47 -5.28 12.30
C ALA A 149 -32.97 -4.01 13.01
N ALA A 150 -33.35 -3.86 14.28
CA ALA A 150 -32.88 -2.76 15.13
C ALA A 150 -31.39 -2.88 15.49
N THR A 151 -30.86 -4.10 15.52
CA THR A 151 -29.46 -4.41 15.83
C THR A 151 -28.94 -5.52 14.91
N TYR A 152 -27.64 -5.49 14.59
CA TYR A 152 -26.99 -6.47 13.73
C TYR A 152 -25.81 -7.12 14.46
N THR A 153 -25.57 -8.40 14.18
CA THR A 153 -24.42 -9.16 14.71
C THR A 153 -23.09 -8.60 14.19
N ALA A 154 -21.97 -8.98 14.81
CA ALA A 154 -20.63 -8.54 14.36
C ALA A 154 -20.37 -9.00 12.91
N GLU A 155 -20.76 -10.22 12.58
CA GLU A 155 -20.61 -10.82 11.25
C GLU A 155 -21.47 -10.10 10.21
N GLN A 156 -22.71 -9.74 10.54
CA GLN A 156 -23.57 -8.95 9.66
C GLN A 156 -23.01 -7.55 9.43
N ARG A 157 -22.53 -6.89 10.48
CA ARG A 157 -21.89 -5.55 10.36
C ARG A 157 -20.66 -5.60 9.47
N LEU A 158 -19.82 -6.63 9.62
CA LEU A 158 -18.66 -6.84 8.77
C LEU A 158 -19.03 -7.14 7.31
N ALA A 159 -20.02 -7.99 7.07
CA ALA A 159 -20.50 -8.31 5.73
C ALA A 159 -21.06 -7.06 5.02
N VAL A 160 -21.90 -6.28 5.71
CA VAL A 160 -22.42 -5.00 5.20
C VAL A 160 -21.28 -4.04 4.88
N TYR A 161 -20.29 -3.94 5.76
CA TYR A 161 -19.16 -3.03 5.57
C TYR A 161 -18.31 -3.39 4.34
N ARG A 162 -18.02 -4.68 4.12
CA ARG A 162 -17.28 -5.16 2.94
C ARG A 162 -18.02 -4.82 1.64
N ASP A 163 -19.32 -5.04 1.59
CA ASP A 163 -20.12 -4.71 0.42
C ASP A 163 -20.27 -3.20 0.21
N TRP A 164 -20.41 -2.42 1.29
CA TRP A 164 -20.40 -0.96 1.21
C TRP A 164 -19.09 -0.42 0.62
N LYS A 165 -17.93 -0.93 1.05
CA LYS A 165 -16.62 -0.58 0.47
C LYS A 165 -16.57 -0.89 -1.02
N MET A 166 -16.98 -2.10 -1.40
CA MET A 166 -17.01 -2.57 -2.79
C MET A 166 -17.90 -1.68 -3.66
N LEU A 167 -19.13 -1.40 -3.23
CA LEU A 167 -20.05 -0.54 -3.98
C LEU A 167 -19.51 0.88 -4.12
N ASN A 168 -18.85 1.43 -3.11
CA ASN A 168 -18.25 2.77 -3.19
C ASN A 168 -17.06 2.83 -4.16
N ALA A 169 -16.34 1.72 -4.34
CA ALA A 169 -15.26 1.63 -5.30
C ALA A 169 -15.75 1.52 -6.77
N LEU A 170 -16.93 0.95 -7.00
CA LEU A 170 -17.53 0.88 -8.34
C LEU A 170 -18.12 2.24 -8.74
N ARG A 171 -17.51 2.90 -9.72
CA ARG A 171 -17.98 4.19 -10.26
C ARG A 171 -18.98 3.99 -11.38
N LEU A 172 -20.02 4.82 -11.37
CA LEU A 172 -21.05 4.92 -12.40
C LEU A 172 -21.12 6.39 -12.82
N ASP A 173 -20.53 6.72 -13.96
CA ASP A 173 -20.42 8.08 -14.45
C ASP A 173 -21.61 8.40 -15.38
N PRO A 174 -22.43 9.42 -15.10
CA PRO A 174 -23.61 9.71 -15.91
C PRO A 174 -23.21 10.18 -17.32
N VAL A 175 -23.74 9.53 -18.35
CA VAL A 175 -23.57 9.89 -19.77
C VAL A 175 -24.95 9.91 -20.43
N GLY A 176 -25.57 11.08 -20.50
CA GLY A 176 -26.95 11.21 -21.00
C GLY A 176 -27.94 10.48 -20.09
N ALA A 177 -28.66 9.50 -20.65
CA ALA A 177 -29.67 8.71 -19.92
C ALA A 177 -29.12 7.38 -19.34
N VAL A 178 -27.83 7.11 -19.51
CA VAL A 178 -27.16 5.89 -19.02
C VAL A 178 -26.00 6.26 -18.11
N PHE A 179 -25.44 5.26 -17.41
CA PHE A 179 -24.22 5.39 -16.65
C PHE A 179 -23.12 4.58 -17.32
N HIS A 180 -21.99 5.21 -17.60
CA HIS A 180 -20.76 4.56 -18.03
C HIS A 180 -20.03 3.96 -16.82
N PHE A 181 -19.37 2.83 -17.03
CA PHE A 181 -18.52 2.21 -16.03
C PHE A 181 -17.31 1.54 -16.70
N VAL A 182 -16.19 1.56 -15.98
CA VAL A 182 -15.03 0.74 -16.30
C VAL A 182 -14.50 0.12 -15.02
N ALA A 183 -14.46 -1.20 -14.94
CA ALA A 183 -14.11 -1.92 -13.72
C ALA A 183 -13.51 -3.30 -14.00
N ILE A 184 -12.77 -3.84 -13.03
CA ILE A 184 -12.23 -5.21 -13.07
C ILE A 184 -13.08 -6.08 -12.17
N PHE A 185 -13.58 -7.19 -12.70
CA PHE A 185 -14.40 -8.14 -11.97
C PHE A 185 -13.71 -9.51 -11.90
N SER A 186 -13.99 -10.28 -10.86
CA SER A 186 -13.39 -11.61 -10.61
C SER A 186 -13.73 -12.67 -11.66
N GLY A 187 -14.63 -12.37 -12.60
CA GLY A 187 -15.27 -13.34 -13.46
C GLY A 187 -16.44 -14.02 -12.75
N SER A 188 -17.45 -14.39 -13.54
CA SER A 188 -18.58 -15.20 -13.07
C SER A 188 -18.19 -16.68 -13.16
N THR A 189 -18.44 -17.45 -12.10
CA THR A 189 -18.01 -18.85 -11.88
C THR A 189 -18.58 -19.88 -12.86
N SER A 190 -19.12 -19.49 -14.02
CA SER A 190 -19.91 -20.38 -14.87
C SER A 190 -19.23 -20.85 -16.17
N ALA A 191 -18.01 -20.44 -16.54
CA ALA A 191 -17.50 -20.77 -17.88
C ALA A 191 -15.99 -20.95 -18.08
N SER A 192 -15.14 -21.10 -17.05
CA SER A 192 -13.72 -21.39 -17.28
C SER A 192 -13.04 -22.09 -16.08
N PRO A 193 -12.08 -23.02 -16.30
CA PRO A 193 -11.36 -23.71 -15.23
C PRO A 193 -10.35 -22.84 -14.47
N SER A 194 -10.22 -21.55 -14.81
CA SER A 194 -9.48 -20.56 -14.03
C SER A 194 -10.35 -19.32 -13.83
N PRO A 195 -10.44 -18.74 -12.62
CA PRO A 195 -11.12 -17.47 -12.40
C PRO A 195 -10.30 -16.36 -13.07
N GLN A 196 -10.50 -16.16 -14.37
CA GLN A 196 -9.85 -15.08 -15.09
C GLN A 196 -10.66 -13.82 -14.83
N SER A 197 -10.08 -12.90 -14.04
CA SER A 197 -10.63 -11.57 -13.91
C SER A 197 -10.67 -10.87 -15.26
N SER A 198 -11.67 -10.00 -15.44
CA SER A 198 -11.83 -9.25 -16.69
C SER A 198 -12.07 -7.78 -16.43
N ARG A 199 -11.40 -6.93 -17.19
CA ARG A 199 -11.70 -5.50 -17.28
C ARG A 199 -12.89 -5.33 -18.23
N VAL A 200 -13.96 -4.73 -17.73
CA VAL A 200 -15.19 -4.47 -18.47
C VAL A 200 -15.38 -2.97 -18.59
N ASP A 201 -15.60 -2.52 -19.82
CA ASP A 201 -16.04 -1.17 -20.18
C ASP A 201 -17.46 -1.29 -20.75
N GLY A 202 -18.40 -0.51 -20.23
CA GLY A 202 -19.78 -0.55 -20.70
C GLY A 202 -20.67 0.54 -20.13
N THR A 203 -21.95 0.42 -20.42
CA THR A 203 -22.99 1.29 -19.89
C THR A 203 -24.10 0.49 -19.23
N ILE A 204 -24.77 1.11 -18.26
CA ILE A 204 -25.96 0.58 -17.60
C ILE A 204 -27.05 1.67 -17.55
N ASP A 205 -28.27 1.33 -17.95
CA ASP A 205 -29.41 2.26 -17.87
C ASP A 205 -30.11 2.23 -16.49
N GLN A 206 -31.07 3.14 -16.26
CA GLN A 206 -31.84 3.19 -15.00
C GLN A 206 -32.73 1.96 -14.73
N ARG A 207 -32.92 1.08 -15.72
CA ARG A 207 -33.64 -0.21 -15.58
C ARG A 207 -32.71 -1.38 -15.29
N GLY A 208 -31.39 -1.15 -15.33
CA GLY A 208 -30.37 -2.18 -15.14
C GLY A 208 -29.99 -2.93 -16.42
N THR A 209 -30.36 -2.41 -17.60
CA THR A 209 -29.91 -2.96 -18.89
C THR A 209 -28.44 -2.62 -19.09
N ILE A 210 -27.60 -3.65 -19.24
CA ILE A 210 -26.14 -3.50 -19.36
C ILE A 210 -25.71 -3.74 -20.82
N THR A 211 -25.04 -2.76 -21.40
CA THR A 211 -24.38 -2.85 -22.71
C THR A 211 -22.87 -2.88 -22.52
N VAL A 212 -22.22 -3.93 -23.01
CA VAL A 212 -20.75 -4.07 -22.91
C VAL A 212 -20.11 -3.48 -24.16
N ALA A 213 -19.21 -2.51 -23.99
CA ALA A 213 -18.40 -1.96 -25.06
C ALA A 213 -17.13 -2.80 -25.28
N SER A 214 -16.46 -3.20 -24.21
CA SER A 214 -15.34 -4.14 -24.26
C SER A 214 -15.23 -4.98 -22.98
N GLN A 215 -14.70 -6.19 -23.13
CA GLN A 215 -14.37 -7.08 -22.02
C GLN A 215 -13.09 -7.84 -22.36
N THR A 216 -12.02 -7.59 -21.61
CA THR A 216 -10.70 -8.20 -21.84
C THR A 216 -10.21 -8.91 -20.58
N PRO A 217 -9.48 -10.03 -20.70
CA PRO A 217 -8.76 -10.60 -19.57
C PRO A 217 -7.87 -9.54 -18.92
N SER A 218 -7.89 -9.48 -17.59
CA SER A 218 -7.14 -8.50 -16.81
C SER A 218 -6.64 -9.15 -15.53
N GLY A 219 -5.46 -8.76 -15.06
CA GLY A 219 -5.02 -9.08 -13.70
C GLY A 219 -5.84 -8.34 -12.63
N PRO A 220 -5.49 -8.50 -11.35
CA PRO A 220 -6.01 -7.66 -10.28
C PRO A 220 -5.79 -6.16 -10.57
N PRO A 221 -6.63 -5.26 -10.03
CA PRO A 221 -6.39 -3.82 -10.14
C PRO A 221 -5.00 -3.46 -9.58
N PRO A 222 -4.30 -2.48 -10.18
CA PRO A 222 -3.02 -2.01 -9.66
C PRO A 222 -3.27 -1.26 -8.35
N CYS A 223 -3.24 -1.97 -7.22
CA CYS A 223 -3.40 -1.36 -5.92
C CYS A 223 -2.09 -0.74 -5.47
N PRO A 224 -2.13 0.47 -4.87
CA PRO A 224 -0.93 1.09 -4.35
C PRO A 224 -0.37 0.20 -3.24
N ILE A 225 0.71 -0.47 -3.57
CA ILE A 225 1.49 -1.31 -2.68
C ILE A 225 2.94 -0.95 -2.91
N CYS A 226 3.43 0.00 -2.14
CA CYS A 226 4.58 0.77 -2.58
C CYS A 226 5.52 1.10 -1.42
N LEU A 227 6.73 1.48 -1.79
CA LEU A 227 7.81 1.98 -0.95
C LEU A 227 7.62 3.46 -0.64
N ALA A 228 8.10 3.89 0.53
CA ALA A 228 8.25 5.29 0.86
C ALA A 228 9.25 6.00 -0.07
N ILE A 229 9.05 7.30 -0.30
CA ILE A 229 10.02 8.17 -0.97
C ILE A 229 11.38 8.09 -0.28
N GLY A 230 12.46 8.19 -1.06
CA GLY A 230 13.83 8.13 -0.55
C GLY A 230 14.31 6.71 -0.22
N THR A 231 13.47 5.68 -0.38
CA THR A 231 13.90 4.29 -0.24
C THR A 231 14.99 3.99 -1.24
N LEU A 232 16.11 3.47 -0.77
CA LEU A 232 17.31 3.20 -1.56
C LEU A 232 17.22 1.83 -2.22
N ILE A 233 17.15 1.81 -3.55
CA ILE A 233 17.17 0.59 -4.35
C ILE A 233 18.60 0.25 -4.70
N ALA A 234 18.97 -1.02 -4.48
CA ALA A 234 20.32 -1.47 -4.79
C ALA A 234 20.53 -1.55 -6.31
N THR A 235 21.55 -0.86 -6.81
CA THR A 235 21.98 -0.93 -8.22
C THR A 235 23.45 -1.36 -8.34
N PRO A 236 23.91 -1.81 -9.53
CA PRO A 236 25.32 -2.12 -9.74
C PRO A 236 26.28 -0.94 -9.50
N ASN A 237 25.78 0.30 -9.63
CA ASN A 237 26.57 1.53 -9.49
C ASN A 237 26.36 2.21 -8.12
N GLY A 238 25.80 1.49 -7.15
CA GLY A 238 25.45 2.02 -5.83
C GLY A 238 23.95 2.25 -5.68
N ASP A 239 23.53 2.56 -4.46
CA ASP A 239 22.11 2.66 -4.17
C ASP A 239 21.49 3.95 -4.73
N VAL A 240 20.28 3.85 -5.30
CA VAL A 240 19.55 4.97 -5.90
C VAL A 240 18.18 5.08 -5.26
N ALA A 241 17.77 6.30 -4.89
CA ALA A 241 16.45 6.53 -4.34
C ALA A 241 15.35 6.17 -5.36
N VAL A 242 14.32 5.46 -4.90
CA VAL A 242 13.28 4.86 -5.74
C VAL A 242 12.59 5.88 -6.66
N GLU A 243 12.37 7.11 -6.19
CA GLU A 243 11.72 8.17 -6.97
C GLU A 243 12.58 8.73 -8.12
N LYS A 244 13.86 8.36 -8.18
CA LYS A 244 14.81 8.79 -9.22
C LYS A 244 15.03 7.74 -10.30
N LEU A 245 14.48 6.54 -10.14
CA LEU A 245 14.64 5.45 -11.10
C LEU A 245 13.68 5.62 -12.28
N ALA A 246 14.15 5.19 -13.45
CA ALA A 246 13.39 5.16 -14.69
C ALA A 246 13.41 3.77 -15.33
N VAL A 247 12.43 3.52 -16.21
CA VAL A 247 12.44 2.32 -17.07
C VAL A 247 13.76 2.26 -17.85
N GLY A 248 14.39 1.09 -17.85
CA GLY A 248 15.68 0.85 -18.47
C GLY A 248 16.89 0.92 -17.53
N ASP A 249 16.77 1.53 -16.35
CA ASP A 249 17.83 1.56 -15.34
C ASP A 249 18.15 0.15 -14.82
N LEU A 250 19.41 -0.09 -14.46
CA LEU A 250 19.84 -1.38 -13.90
C LEU A 250 19.64 -1.40 -12.39
N VAL A 251 19.06 -2.48 -11.89
CA VAL A 251 18.94 -2.77 -10.46
C VAL A 251 19.40 -4.19 -10.17
N TRP A 252 19.72 -4.47 -8.91
CA TRP A 252 19.92 -5.85 -8.47
C TRP A 252 18.58 -6.53 -8.24
N THR A 253 18.42 -7.73 -8.81
CA THR A 253 17.28 -8.64 -8.65
C THR A 253 17.77 -10.05 -8.32
N ARG A 254 16.85 -10.97 -7.98
CA ARG A 254 17.14 -12.41 -7.90
C ARG A 254 16.56 -13.13 -9.11
N ASP A 255 17.33 -14.00 -9.72
CA ASP A 255 16.80 -14.93 -10.73
C ASP A 255 16.07 -16.12 -10.08
N GLU A 256 15.59 -17.05 -10.92
CA GLU A 256 14.86 -18.26 -10.48
C GLU A 256 15.73 -19.19 -9.61
N ASP A 257 17.05 -19.15 -9.78
CA ASP A 257 18.01 -19.92 -8.98
C ASP A 257 18.36 -19.21 -7.65
N GLY A 258 17.79 -18.02 -7.41
CA GLY A 258 18.02 -17.20 -6.22
C GLY A 258 19.33 -16.41 -6.25
N LEU A 259 20.04 -16.39 -7.39
CA LEU A 259 21.29 -15.66 -7.54
C LEU A 259 21.01 -14.17 -7.74
N ARG A 260 21.89 -13.34 -7.18
CA ARG A 260 21.84 -11.89 -7.37
C ARG A 260 22.35 -11.52 -8.75
N VAL A 261 21.47 -10.99 -9.60
CA VAL A 261 21.77 -10.60 -10.99
C VAL A 261 21.34 -9.15 -11.25
N ALA A 262 21.99 -8.51 -12.21
CA ALA A 262 21.60 -7.16 -12.64
C ALA A 262 20.56 -7.25 -13.75
N ALA A 263 19.44 -6.54 -13.61
CA ALA A 263 18.38 -6.50 -14.61
C ALA A 263 17.90 -5.07 -14.84
N ARG A 264 17.40 -4.80 -16.05
CA ARG A 264 16.79 -3.50 -16.38
C ARG A 264 15.39 -3.42 -15.79
N LEU A 265 14.99 -2.24 -15.35
CA LEU A 265 13.60 -1.98 -15.00
C LEU A 265 12.72 -1.98 -16.25
N THR A 266 11.63 -2.75 -16.23
CA THR A 266 10.60 -2.77 -17.28
C THR A 266 9.43 -1.85 -16.94
N ALA A 267 9.20 -1.58 -15.65
CA ALA A 267 8.21 -0.62 -15.18
C ALA A 267 8.69 0.11 -13.92
N VAL A 268 8.24 1.35 -13.78
CA VAL A 268 8.32 2.14 -12.55
C VAL A 268 6.95 2.75 -12.31
N GLY A 269 6.52 2.83 -11.05
CA GLY A 269 5.20 3.32 -10.66
C GLY A 269 5.29 4.29 -9.50
N SER A 270 4.39 5.27 -9.47
CA SER A 270 4.19 6.16 -8.34
C SER A 270 2.71 6.41 -8.13
N THR A 271 2.28 6.47 -6.86
CA THR A 271 0.90 6.78 -6.48
C THR A 271 0.88 7.87 -5.41
N PRO A 272 0.18 9.01 -5.62
CA PRO A 272 -0.04 10.00 -4.57
C PRO A 272 -0.79 9.42 -3.37
N VAL A 273 -0.45 9.86 -2.17
CA VAL A 273 -1.08 9.40 -0.93
C VAL A 273 -1.55 10.58 -0.08
N PRO A 274 -2.71 10.46 0.62
CA PRO A 274 -3.19 11.53 1.49
C PRO A 274 -2.28 11.69 2.72
N ALA A 275 -2.35 12.84 3.40
CA ALA A 275 -1.59 13.10 4.63
C ALA A 275 -1.92 12.16 5.79
N THR A 276 -3.00 11.40 5.69
CA THR A 276 -3.40 10.36 6.65
C THR A 276 -2.80 8.98 6.33
N HIS A 277 -1.94 8.89 5.31
CA HIS A 277 -1.32 7.62 4.92
C HIS A 277 -0.37 7.12 6.01
N GLU A 278 -0.32 5.81 6.17
CA GLU A 278 0.58 5.12 7.08
C GLU A 278 1.30 3.99 6.33
N VAL A 279 2.54 3.75 6.68
CA VAL A 279 3.35 2.65 6.15
C VAL A 279 3.80 1.76 7.29
N VAL A 280 4.19 0.53 6.97
CA VAL A 280 4.90 -0.33 7.91
C VAL A 280 6.35 0.10 7.97
N ARG A 281 6.81 0.39 9.19
CA ARG A 281 8.22 0.42 9.55
C ARG A 281 8.66 -1.01 9.87
N LEU A 282 9.31 -1.67 8.93
CA LEU A 282 9.91 -3.00 9.12
C LEU A 282 11.38 -2.83 9.49
N ALA A 283 11.75 -3.27 10.69
CA ALA A 283 13.14 -3.27 11.15
C ALA A 283 13.65 -4.70 11.35
N LEU A 284 14.87 -4.95 10.88
CA LEU A 284 15.58 -6.22 11.05
C LEU A 284 16.72 -6.07 12.07
N ALA A 285 17.15 -7.19 12.66
CA ALA A 285 18.14 -7.22 13.74
C ALA A 285 19.54 -6.78 13.31
N ASP A 286 19.83 -6.81 12.01
CA ASP A 286 21.10 -6.34 11.42
C ASP A 286 21.10 -4.82 11.11
N GLY A 287 20.05 -4.10 11.50
CA GLY A 287 19.93 -2.66 11.35
C GLY A 287 19.24 -2.22 10.06
N ARG A 288 18.91 -3.14 9.14
CA ARG A 288 18.11 -2.81 7.96
C ARG A 288 16.72 -2.32 8.34
N LEU A 289 16.25 -1.31 7.62
CA LEU A 289 15.00 -0.61 7.88
C LEU A 289 14.34 -0.21 6.57
N VAL A 290 13.09 -0.62 6.37
CA VAL A 290 12.30 -0.21 5.19
C VAL A 290 10.92 0.29 5.62
N TYR A 291 10.46 1.32 4.93
CA TYR A 291 9.12 1.88 5.08
C TYR A 291 8.32 1.53 3.84
N VAL A 292 7.31 0.69 4.02
CA VAL A 292 6.60 0.08 2.90
C VAL A 292 5.15 -0.17 3.25
N SER A 293 4.28 -0.17 2.24
CA SER A 293 2.87 -0.49 2.42
C SER A 293 2.70 -1.88 3.05
N PRO A 294 1.75 -2.09 3.99
CA PRO A 294 1.57 -3.39 4.65
C PRO A 294 1.29 -4.54 3.68
N GLY A 295 0.67 -4.28 2.53
CA GLY A 295 0.35 -5.30 1.53
C GLY A 295 1.53 -5.75 0.67
N HIS A 296 2.71 -5.15 0.81
CA HIS A 296 3.84 -5.37 -0.09
C HIS A 296 4.43 -6.77 0.05
N PRO A 297 4.64 -7.48 -1.07
CA PRO A 297 5.04 -8.86 -1.02
C PRO A 297 6.49 -8.97 -0.54
N THR A 298 6.69 -9.92 0.35
CA THR A 298 8.02 -10.37 0.73
C THR A 298 8.53 -11.40 -0.27
N ALA A 299 9.84 -11.63 -0.29
CA ALA A 299 10.46 -12.60 -1.21
C ALA A 299 10.02 -14.07 -0.97
N ASP A 300 9.47 -14.35 0.21
CA ASP A 300 8.95 -15.66 0.60
C ASP A 300 7.42 -15.78 0.44
N GLY A 301 6.77 -14.81 -0.21
CA GLY A 301 5.34 -14.85 -0.57
C GLY A 301 4.36 -14.38 0.52
N ARG A 302 4.85 -13.98 1.69
CA ARG A 302 4.04 -13.29 2.72
C ARG A 302 3.81 -11.83 2.35
N ARG A 303 3.04 -11.10 3.16
CA ARG A 303 2.96 -9.64 3.11
C ARG A 303 3.78 -9.03 4.24
N VAL A 304 4.39 -7.88 4.00
CA VAL A 304 5.19 -7.17 5.03
C VAL A 304 4.38 -6.90 6.30
N GLY A 305 3.09 -6.57 6.17
CA GLY A 305 2.20 -6.32 7.30
C GLY A 305 1.79 -7.57 8.11
N GLU A 306 2.10 -8.77 7.61
CA GLU A 306 1.87 -10.04 8.31
C GLU A 306 3.09 -10.47 9.15
N LEU A 307 4.25 -9.84 8.93
CA LEU A 307 5.45 -10.11 9.72
C LEU A 307 5.25 -9.66 11.17
N VAL A 308 5.83 -10.41 12.11
CA VAL A 308 5.84 -10.06 13.53
C VAL A 308 7.25 -10.11 14.10
N ALA A 309 7.47 -9.43 15.22
CA ALA A 309 8.75 -9.47 15.91
C ALA A 309 9.11 -10.92 16.31
N GLY A 310 10.35 -11.33 16.02
CA GLY A 310 10.83 -12.70 16.20
C GLY A 310 10.84 -13.55 14.93
N ASP A 311 10.09 -13.15 13.89
CA ASP A 311 10.11 -13.84 12.60
C ASP A 311 11.51 -13.82 11.97
N ARG A 312 11.85 -14.85 11.18
CA ARG A 312 12.99 -14.82 10.28
C ARG A 312 12.54 -14.29 8.92
N TYR A 313 13.28 -13.30 8.42
CA TYR A 313 13.07 -12.73 7.10
C TYR A 313 14.37 -12.21 6.50
N ASP A 314 14.60 -12.55 5.22
CA ASP A 314 15.77 -12.13 4.44
C ASP A 314 17.09 -12.30 5.22
N GLU A 315 17.27 -13.50 5.79
CA GLU A 315 18.43 -13.93 6.58
C GLU A 315 18.62 -13.23 7.95
N ALA A 316 17.73 -12.32 8.33
CA ALA A 316 17.74 -11.64 9.63
C ALA A 316 16.49 -11.94 10.46
N THR A 317 16.53 -11.55 11.74
CA THR A 317 15.36 -11.61 12.62
C THR A 317 14.62 -10.27 12.57
N VAL A 318 13.30 -10.29 12.44
CA VAL A 318 12.44 -9.11 12.52
C VAL A 318 12.42 -8.62 13.96
N THR A 319 12.80 -7.35 14.19
CA THR A 319 12.80 -6.74 15.53
C THR A 319 11.55 -5.92 15.79
N SER A 320 11.00 -5.27 14.77
CA SER A 320 9.76 -4.52 14.90
C SER A 320 9.01 -4.42 13.57
N VAL A 321 7.69 -4.53 13.65
CA VAL A 321 6.75 -4.25 12.57
C VAL A 321 5.70 -3.31 13.15
N GLY A 322 5.75 -2.05 12.74
CA GLY A 322 4.89 -1.01 13.32
C GLY A 322 4.35 -0.08 12.26
N ARG A 323 3.13 0.43 12.48
CA ARG A 323 2.52 1.43 11.62
C ARG A 323 3.03 2.80 12.00
N VAL A 324 3.43 3.57 11.00
CA VAL A 324 3.86 4.96 11.19
C VAL A 324 3.19 5.83 10.15
N ARG A 325 2.84 7.05 10.54
CA ARG A 325 2.36 8.06 9.59
C ARG A 325 3.43 8.33 8.54
N TYR A 326 2.97 8.52 7.31
CA TYR A 326 3.79 8.84 6.16
C TYR A 326 3.25 10.08 5.45
N ASP A 327 4.10 11.09 5.36
CA ASP A 327 3.80 12.41 4.81
C ASP A 327 4.56 12.69 3.51
N GLY A 328 5.24 11.69 2.93
CA GLY A 328 6.06 11.84 1.71
C GLY A 328 5.29 12.06 0.41
N GLY A 329 3.97 12.29 0.47
CA GLY A 329 3.11 12.75 -0.63
C GLY A 329 2.81 11.73 -1.74
N ALA A 330 3.72 10.79 -2.01
CA ALA A 330 3.53 9.69 -2.93
C ALA A 330 4.34 8.47 -2.49
N THR A 331 3.97 7.28 -2.97
CA THR A 331 4.70 6.04 -2.78
C THR A 331 5.12 5.47 -4.14
N PHE A 332 6.17 4.64 -4.17
CA PHE A 332 6.81 4.18 -5.40
C PHE A 332 6.94 2.66 -5.48
N ASP A 333 6.99 2.10 -6.68
CA ASP A 333 7.34 0.70 -6.90
C ASP A 333 8.09 0.54 -8.22
N ILE A 334 8.81 -0.56 -8.37
CA ILE A 334 9.64 -0.85 -9.54
C ILE A 334 9.47 -2.32 -9.97
N LEU A 335 9.63 -2.61 -11.26
CA LEU A 335 9.63 -3.97 -11.80
C LEU A 335 10.94 -4.23 -12.54
N PRO A 336 11.84 -5.05 -11.98
CA PRO A 336 12.98 -5.57 -12.73
C PRO A 336 12.53 -6.57 -13.79
N ALA A 337 13.21 -6.59 -14.94
CA ALA A 337 13.08 -7.66 -15.91
C ALA A 337 13.48 -9.01 -15.28
N GLY A 338 12.70 -10.05 -15.53
CA GLY A 338 12.94 -11.40 -14.99
C GLY A 338 11.65 -12.04 -14.49
N ALA A 339 11.76 -13.28 -14.01
CA ALA A 339 10.59 -14.07 -13.59
C ALA A 339 10.14 -13.78 -12.15
N THR A 340 11.00 -13.20 -11.31
CA THR A 340 10.74 -13.11 -9.86
C THR A 340 10.12 -11.77 -9.44
N GLY A 341 10.40 -10.69 -10.20
CA GLY A 341 10.02 -9.33 -9.83
C GLY A 341 10.66 -8.83 -8.53
N LEU A 342 11.69 -9.51 -8.00
CA LEU A 342 12.30 -9.18 -6.72
C LEU A 342 13.34 -8.06 -6.84
N TYR A 343 13.48 -7.23 -5.81
CA TYR A 343 14.53 -6.20 -5.74
C TYR A 343 14.93 -5.92 -4.30
N TRP A 344 16.08 -5.29 -4.09
CA TRP A 344 16.50 -4.85 -2.75
C TRP A 344 16.16 -3.39 -2.52
N ALA A 345 15.40 -3.12 -1.46
CA ALA A 345 15.05 -1.79 -0.97
C ALA A 345 15.58 -1.60 0.45
N ASN A 346 16.45 -0.61 0.65
CA ASN A 346 17.26 -0.42 1.87
C ASN A 346 17.96 -1.72 2.31
N GLY A 347 18.43 -2.50 1.33
CA GLY A 347 19.06 -3.79 1.56
C GLY A 347 18.11 -4.92 1.98
N VAL A 348 16.80 -4.71 2.02
CA VAL A 348 15.78 -5.74 2.27
C VAL A 348 15.23 -6.23 0.94
N LEU A 349 15.29 -7.54 0.69
CA LEU A 349 14.69 -8.13 -0.52
C LEU A 349 13.17 -8.04 -0.43
N LEU A 350 12.51 -7.50 -1.45
CA LEU A 350 11.05 -7.37 -1.55
C LEU A 350 10.60 -7.74 -2.98
N GLY A 351 9.31 -7.99 -3.15
CA GLY A 351 8.72 -8.23 -4.48
C GLY A 351 8.04 -7.00 -5.05
N SER A 352 8.09 -6.87 -6.37
CA SER A 352 7.28 -5.90 -7.10
C SER A 352 5.79 -6.22 -7.01
N THR A 353 4.98 -5.17 -7.10
CA THR A 353 3.53 -5.26 -7.24
C THR A 353 3.05 -4.84 -8.62
N LEU A 354 3.98 -4.39 -9.47
CA LEU A 354 3.76 -4.13 -10.88
C LEU A 354 3.80 -5.47 -11.65
N HIS A 355 3.07 -5.54 -12.76
CA HIS A 355 2.94 -6.75 -13.59
C HIS A 355 2.92 -6.44 -15.08
#